data_AF-A0A2N3F9L5-F1
#
_entry.id   AF-A0A2N3F9L5-F1
#
_cell.length_a   1.000
_cell.length_b   1.000
_cell.length_c   1.000
_cell.angle_alpha   90.00
_cell.angle_beta   90.00
_cell.angle_gamma   90.00
#
_symmetry.space_group_name_H-M   'P 1'
#
loop_
_entity.id
_entity.type
_entity.pdbx_description
1 polymer ?
#
loop_
_entity_poly.entity_id
_entity_poly.type
_entity_poly.pdbx_seq_one_letter_code
_entity_poly.pdbx_strand_id
1 'polypeptide(L)'
;MRGGCVGTRDRVVLFDIVRVIGVSLVVLAHIFQTLGLPAGDAFGIRGFYYVTIGGLGVTLMLVLSGASLEYAYGGRPRLGAGFMWRRATRIYPTYWLGILVSVLLSGTSALGGRSALTLALDFSGLLVFTGHPWADYLLPMGWFVGVIVAMYALFPAISVLLKRNPRWTLVGLAVVSIVSRVVVGRVLPDARAIDWFPLCRVFEFGIGAWAVLGASRLRRIRMCCAGITGGAARAWSGAANLSFPVFIVHYPLLQPLLHPQDSNTMFHVAGFLAGTTVLAYVVLQADRMLQRHLRPRAARV
;
A
#
# COMPACT_ATOMS: atom_id res chain seq x y z
N MET A 1 43.43 4.40 1.22
CA MET A 1 42.58 3.18 1.24
C MET A 1 41.26 3.50 0.53
N ARG A 2 41.15 3.08 -0.73
CA ARG A 2 39.95 3.23 -1.56
C ARG A 2 39.24 1.87 -1.59
N GLY A 3 38.16 1.72 -0.84
CA GLY A 3 37.12 0.71 -1.05
C GLY A 3 35.83 1.49 -1.29
N GLY A 4 35.11 1.35 -2.40
CA GLY A 4 34.64 0.10 -2.94
C GLY A 4 33.19 -0.04 -2.53
N CYS A 5 32.28 0.69 -3.17
CA CYS A 5 30.84 0.42 -3.12
C CYS A 5 30.16 0.99 -4.36
N VAL A 6 29.77 0.08 -5.26
CA VAL A 6 28.74 0.31 -6.27
C VAL A 6 27.50 0.83 -5.53
N GLY A 7 27.11 2.08 -5.81
CA GLY A 7 26.15 2.84 -5.01
C GLY A 7 24.77 2.19 -4.91
N THR A 8 24.48 1.57 -3.76
CA THR A 8 23.10 1.37 -3.31
C THR A 8 22.67 2.65 -2.61
N ARG A 9 21.62 3.32 -3.11
CA ARG A 9 21.06 4.51 -2.43
C ARG A 9 20.65 4.14 -1.00
N ASP A 10 21.20 4.84 0.00
CA ASP A 10 20.96 4.52 1.42
C ASP A 10 19.47 4.47 1.75
N ARG A 11 19.07 3.47 2.53
CA ARG A 11 17.71 3.32 3.03
C ARG A 11 17.36 4.52 3.94
N VAL A 12 16.19 5.12 3.71
CA VAL A 12 15.72 6.28 4.49
C VAL A 12 14.85 5.77 5.64
N VAL A 13 15.32 5.85 6.88
CA VAL A 13 14.62 5.30 8.07
C VAL A 13 13.21 5.88 8.23
N LEU A 14 13.01 7.17 7.93
CA LEU A 14 11.68 7.79 7.98
C LEU A 14 10.66 7.06 7.08
N PHE A 15 11.09 6.55 5.92
CA PHE A 15 10.21 5.79 5.03
C PHE A 15 9.74 4.49 5.66
N ASP A 16 10.58 3.87 6.49
CA ASP A 16 10.23 2.64 7.19
C ASP A 16 9.25 2.92 8.33
N ILE A 17 9.51 3.96 9.12
CA ILE A 17 8.62 4.41 10.22
C ILE A 17 7.23 4.72 9.68
N VAL A 18 7.15 5.57 8.64
CA VAL A 18 5.86 5.94 8.03
C VAL A 18 5.14 4.72 7.47
N ARG A 19 5.87 3.73 6.93
CA ARG A 19 5.26 2.48 6.43
C ARG A 19 4.65 1.67 7.56
N VAL A 20 5.37 1.51 8.67
CA VAL A 20 4.90 0.77 9.84
C VAL A 20 3.69 1.46 10.44
N ILE A 21 3.73 2.78 10.63
CA ILE A 21 2.58 3.56 11.10
C ILE A 21 1.39 3.38 10.16
N GLY A 22 1.61 3.49 8.84
CA GLY A 22 0.55 3.36 7.84
C GLY A 22 -0.19 2.02 7.94
N VAL A 23 0.53 0.89 7.98
CA VAL A 23 -0.11 -0.43 8.12
C VAL A 23 -0.74 -0.62 9.49
N SER A 24 -0.12 -0.13 10.57
CA SER A 24 -0.67 -0.24 11.92
C SER A 24 -2.02 0.48 12.02
N LEU A 25 -2.15 1.68 11.43
CA LEU A 25 -3.43 2.39 11.38
C LEU A 25 -4.51 1.62 10.61
N VAL A 26 -4.14 0.95 9.50
CA VAL A 26 -5.08 0.10 8.74
C VAL A 26 -5.55 -1.08 9.57
N VAL A 27 -4.64 -1.80 10.22
CA VAL A 27 -4.98 -2.97 11.04
C VAL A 27 -5.84 -2.56 12.24
N LEU A 28 -5.46 -1.49 12.95
CA LEU A 28 -6.23 -0.98 14.09
C LEU A 28 -7.64 -0.53 13.68
N ALA A 29 -7.80 0.10 12.51
CA ALA A 29 -9.11 0.48 12.01
C ALA A 29 -10.04 -0.72 11.88
N HIS A 30 -9.55 -1.82 11.29
CA HIS A 30 -10.35 -3.03 11.12
C HIS A 30 -10.64 -3.73 12.45
N ILE A 31 -9.70 -3.71 13.40
CA ILE A 31 -9.98 -4.20 14.77
C ILE A 31 -11.13 -3.42 15.39
N PHE A 32 -11.06 -2.08 15.38
CA PHE A 32 -12.10 -1.25 15.97
C PHE A 32 -13.44 -1.38 15.26
N GLN A 33 -13.44 -1.49 13.93
CA GLN A 33 -14.66 -1.71 13.14
C GLN A 33 -15.31 -3.05 13.45
N THR A 34 -14.53 -4.14 13.49
CA THR A 34 -15.05 -5.47 13.81
C THR A 34 -15.61 -5.52 15.23
N LEU A 35 -14.97 -4.83 16.18
CA LEU A 35 -15.43 -4.76 17.57
C LEU A 35 -16.53 -3.72 17.81
N GLY A 36 -16.98 -2.98 16.78
CA GLY A 36 -17.99 -1.93 16.94
C GLY A 36 -17.57 -0.77 17.84
N LEU A 37 -16.27 -0.49 17.93
CA LEU A 37 -15.71 0.57 18.77
C LEU A 37 -15.70 1.92 18.01
N PRO A 38 -16.00 3.06 18.67
CA PRO A 38 -16.10 4.38 18.02
C PRO A 38 -14.84 4.81 17.28
N ALA A 39 -13.66 4.34 17.69
CA ALA A 39 -12.40 4.63 17.00
C ALA A 39 -12.31 4.02 15.59
N GLY A 40 -13.21 3.08 15.25
CA GLY A 40 -13.35 2.49 13.91
C GLY A 40 -14.24 3.30 12.97
N ASP A 41 -15.00 4.26 13.50
CA ASP A 41 -15.95 5.05 12.73
C ASP A 41 -15.24 5.99 11.76
N ALA A 42 -15.91 6.24 10.64
CA ALA A 42 -15.46 7.23 9.67
C ALA A 42 -15.83 8.64 10.13
N PHE A 43 -14.93 9.59 9.88
CA PHE A 43 -15.10 11.00 10.18
C PHE A 43 -14.86 11.86 8.94
N GLY A 44 -15.38 13.09 8.96
CA GLY A 44 -15.30 14.06 7.86
C GLY A 44 -16.63 14.24 7.12
N ILE A 45 -16.56 14.65 5.86
CA ILE A 45 -17.73 15.05 5.06
C ILE A 45 -18.10 13.92 4.10
N ARG A 46 -19.29 13.33 4.27
CA ARG A 46 -19.82 12.29 3.37
C ARG A 46 -19.88 12.78 1.93
N GLY A 47 -19.49 11.93 0.98
CA GLY A 47 -19.42 12.27 -0.45
C GLY A 47 -18.23 13.15 -0.86
N PHE A 48 -17.34 13.52 0.06
CA PHE A 48 -16.14 14.30 -0.26
C PHE A 48 -14.87 13.71 0.38
N TYR A 49 -14.83 13.67 1.71
CA TYR A 49 -13.72 13.15 2.48
C TYR A 49 -14.24 12.56 3.79
N TYR A 50 -14.69 11.30 3.71
CA TYR A 50 -15.23 10.54 4.84
C TYR A 50 -14.31 9.34 5.05
N VAL A 51 -13.43 9.43 6.04
CA VAL A 51 -12.26 8.57 6.17
C VAL A 51 -12.19 7.98 7.57
N THR A 52 -11.67 6.77 7.68
CA THR A 52 -11.37 6.12 8.97
C THR A 52 -9.90 6.33 9.29
N ILE A 53 -9.46 5.98 10.51
CA ILE A 53 -8.02 5.97 10.82
C ILE A 53 -7.24 5.07 9.85
N GLY A 54 -7.87 4.01 9.32
CA GLY A 54 -7.30 3.13 8.30
C GLY A 54 -7.14 3.84 6.96
N GLY A 55 -8.08 4.70 6.57
CA GLY A 55 -7.94 5.53 5.38
C GLY A 55 -6.83 6.59 5.50
N LEU A 56 -6.51 7.06 6.73
CA LEU A 56 -5.28 7.83 6.97
C LEU A 56 -4.03 6.96 6.75
N GLY A 57 -4.05 5.70 7.22
CA GLY A 57 -2.98 4.73 6.97
C GLY A 57 -2.71 4.51 5.47
N VAL A 58 -3.78 4.31 4.68
CA VAL A 58 -3.70 4.21 3.21
C VAL A 58 -3.12 5.49 2.60
N THR A 59 -3.54 6.66 3.09
CA THR A 59 -3.00 7.96 2.63
C THR A 59 -1.49 8.05 2.86
N LEU A 60 -1.00 7.65 4.04
CA LEU A 60 0.44 7.59 4.33
C LEU A 60 1.16 6.61 3.40
N MET A 61 0.57 5.46 3.09
CA MET A 61 1.14 4.47 2.17
C MET A 61 1.23 5.02 0.73
N LEU A 62 0.26 5.81 0.27
CA LEU A 62 0.28 6.47 -1.04
C LEU A 62 1.36 7.55 -1.13
N VAL A 63 1.43 8.43 -0.12
CA VAL A 63 2.50 9.45 0.00
C VAL A 63 3.86 8.77 -0.01
N LEU A 64 4.05 7.74 0.82
CA LEU A 64 5.30 7.00 0.89
C LEU A 64 5.66 6.34 -0.45
N SER A 65 4.67 5.83 -1.17
CA SER A 65 4.89 5.19 -2.47
C SER A 65 5.42 6.17 -3.50
N GLY A 66 4.82 7.37 -3.59
CA GLY A 66 5.32 8.46 -4.44
C GLY A 66 6.74 8.91 -4.05
N ALA A 67 6.99 9.09 -2.74
CA ALA A 67 8.30 9.46 -2.22
C ALA A 67 9.37 8.41 -2.55
N SER A 68 9.07 7.13 -2.34
CA SER A 68 9.99 6.03 -2.62
C SER A 68 10.34 5.93 -4.11
N LEU A 69 9.39 6.26 -4.98
CA LEU A 69 9.58 6.23 -6.42
C LEU A 69 10.42 7.40 -6.90
N GLU A 70 10.13 8.61 -6.47
CA GLU A 70 10.95 9.76 -6.84
C GLU A 70 12.37 9.64 -6.25
N TYR A 71 12.52 9.09 -5.05
CA TYR A 71 13.84 8.78 -4.49
C TYR A 71 14.61 7.76 -5.34
N ALA A 72 13.94 6.72 -5.85
CA ALA A 72 14.56 5.66 -6.63
C ALA A 72 14.75 5.99 -8.12
N TYR A 73 13.90 6.84 -8.71
CA TYR A 73 13.83 7.04 -10.15
C TYR A 73 13.83 8.51 -10.58
N GLY A 74 13.85 9.46 -9.64
CA GLY A 74 13.80 10.91 -9.91
C GLY A 74 14.92 11.46 -10.80
N GLY A 75 15.99 10.70 -11.06
CA GLY A 75 17.04 11.10 -12.02
C GLY A 75 16.95 10.42 -13.38
N ARG A 76 15.97 9.54 -13.63
CA ARG A 76 16.00 8.61 -14.77
C ARG A 76 15.00 9.03 -15.86
N PRO A 77 15.47 9.35 -17.08
CA PRO A 77 14.58 9.55 -18.21
C PRO A 77 14.08 8.18 -18.68
N ARG A 78 12.76 8.03 -18.81
CA ARG A 78 12.04 6.85 -19.35
C ARG A 78 11.79 5.71 -18.35
N LEU A 79 10.50 5.56 -18.03
CA LEU A 79 9.93 4.50 -17.23
C LEU A 79 8.88 3.78 -18.09
N GLY A 80 9.33 2.94 -19.01
CA GLY A 80 8.46 2.15 -19.90
C GLY A 80 8.03 0.82 -19.28
N ALA A 81 7.66 -0.17 -20.11
CA ALA A 81 7.19 -1.48 -19.65
C ALA A 81 8.13 -2.17 -18.63
N GLY A 82 9.44 -2.05 -18.80
CA GLY A 82 10.41 -2.60 -17.85
C GLY A 82 10.36 -1.96 -16.45
N PHE A 83 9.90 -0.71 -16.32
CA PHE A 83 9.62 -0.12 -15.01
C PHE A 83 8.40 -0.77 -14.38
N MET A 84 7.28 -0.88 -15.11
CA MET A 84 6.07 -1.52 -14.60
C MET A 84 6.32 -2.98 -14.22
N TRP A 85 7.06 -3.73 -15.03
CA TRP A 85 7.47 -5.09 -14.70
C TRP A 85 8.21 -5.18 -13.36
N ARG A 86 9.19 -4.30 -13.11
CA ARG A 86 9.91 -4.26 -11.82
C ARG A 86 9.02 -3.91 -10.63
N ARG A 87 7.94 -3.17 -10.85
CA ARG A 87 6.95 -2.87 -9.79
C ARG A 87 6.03 -4.08 -9.59
N ALA A 88 5.57 -4.68 -10.68
CA ALA A 88 4.72 -5.85 -10.67
C ALA A 88 5.39 -7.02 -9.95
N THR A 89 6.63 -7.38 -10.31
CA THR A 89 7.37 -8.46 -9.68
C THR A 89 7.66 -8.22 -8.19
N ARG A 90 7.58 -6.97 -7.71
CA ARG A 90 7.75 -6.65 -6.28
C ARG A 90 6.45 -6.75 -5.47
N ILE A 91 5.29 -6.57 -6.10
CA ILE A 91 3.98 -6.51 -5.40
C ILE A 91 3.21 -7.82 -5.57
N TYR A 92 3.10 -8.30 -6.80
CA TYR A 92 2.21 -9.41 -7.14
C TYR A 92 2.53 -10.72 -6.43
N PRO A 93 3.80 -11.14 -6.21
CA PRO A 93 4.04 -12.41 -5.52
C PRO A 93 3.48 -12.43 -4.09
N THR A 94 3.69 -11.37 -3.31
CA THR A 94 3.10 -11.25 -1.97
C THR A 94 1.57 -11.16 -2.04
N TYR A 95 1.02 -10.43 -3.02
CA TYR A 95 -0.43 -10.32 -3.22
C TYR A 95 -1.07 -11.67 -3.55
N TRP A 96 -0.50 -12.46 -4.47
CA TRP A 96 -0.98 -13.78 -4.84
C TRP A 96 -0.86 -14.78 -3.69
N LEU A 97 0.19 -14.72 -2.88
CA LEU A 97 0.28 -15.47 -1.64
C LEU A 97 -0.85 -15.08 -0.66
N GLY A 98 -1.23 -13.80 -0.62
CA GLY A 98 -2.40 -13.33 0.11
C GLY A 98 -3.73 -13.89 -0.40
N ILE A 99 -3.94 -13.92 -1.72
CA ILE A 99 -5.10 -14.57 -2.33
C ILE A 99 -5.13 -16.04 -1.95
N LEU A 100 -4.00 -16.74 -2.06
CA LEU A 100 -3.89 -18.15 -1.67
C LEU A 100 -4.28 -18.36 -0.21
N VAL A 101 -3.73 -17.56 0.70
CA VAL A 101 -4.10 -17.58 2.13
C VAL A 101 -5.61 -17.37 2.31
N SER A 102 -6.18 -16.38 1.64
CA SER A 102 -7.61 -16.07 1.75
C SER A 102 -8.50 -17.22 1.28
N VAL A 103 -8.15 -17.85 0.14
CA VAL A 103 -8.86 -19.02 -0.40
C VAL A 103 -8.70 -20.23 0.51
N LEU A 104 -7.52 -20.47 1.08
CA LEU A 104 -7.30 -21.58 2.01
C LEU A 104 -8.12 -21.44 3.29
N LEU A 105 -8.27 -20.21 3.81
CA LEU A 105 -9.07 -19.94 5.00
C LEU A 105 -10.58 -19.95 4.73
N SER A 106 -11.00 -19.50 3.54
CA SER A 106 -12.42 -19.39 3.17
C SER A 106 -12.98 -20.67 2.53
N GLY A 107 -12.11 -21.59 2.10
CA GLY A 107 -12.47 -22.78 1.33
C GLY A 107 -12.60 -22.53 -0.18
N THR A 108 -12.65 -23.61 -0.97
CA THR A 108 -12.74 -23.54 -2.44
C THR A 108 -14.08 -23.02 -2.94
N SER A 109 -15.12 -23.00 -2.10
CA SER A 109 -16.39 -22.35 -2.38
C SER A 109 -16.23 -20.86 -2.70
N ALA A 110 -15.18 -20.21 -2.19
CA ALA A 110 -14.86 -18.82 -2.52
C ALA A 110 -14.58 -18.60 -4.03
N LEU A 111 -14.20 -19.65 -4.76
CA LEU A 111 -13.96 -19.61 -6.20
C LEU A 111 -15.22 -19.95 -7.03
N GLY A 112 -16.23 -20.56 -6.41
CA GLY A 112 -17.41 -21.09 -7.08
C GLY A 112 -18.29 -19.99 -7.71
N GLY A 113 -18.83 -20.26 -8.90
CA GLY A 113 -19.78 -19.36 -9.59
C GLY A 113 -19.17 -18.10 -10.23
N ARG A 114 -17.85 -17.91 -10.12
CA ARG A 114 -17.16 -16.72 -10.67
C ARG A 114 -16.75 -16.94 -12.12
N SER A 115 -16.96 -15.92 -12.96
CA SER A 115 -16.47 -15.95 -14.34
C SER A 115 -14.93 -15.90 -14.40
N ALA A 116 -14.35 -16.44 -15.47
CA ALA A 116 -12.90 -16.36 -15.71
C ALA A 116 -12.40 -14.91 -15.77
N LEU A 117 -13.21 -13.97 -16.29
CA LEU A 117 -12.88 -12.55 -16.33
C LEU A 117 -12.83 -11.95 -14.91
N THR A 118 -13.83 -12.25 -14.08
CA THR A 118 -13.88 -11.78 -12.68
C THR A 118 -12.64 -12.26 -11.92
N LEU A 119 -12.28 -13.54 -12.07
CA LEU A 119 -11.07 -14.10 -11.46
C LEU A 119 -9.81 -13.39 -11.98
N ALA A 120 -9.67 -13.20 -13.30
CA ALA A 120 -8.50 -12.52 -13.86
C ALA A 120 -8.36 -11.07 -13.36
N LEU A 121 -9.48 -10.35 -13.22
CA LEU A 121 -9.51 -9.00 -12.67
C LEU A 121 -9.16 -8.99 -11.17
N ASP A 122 -9.59 -9.99 -10.42
CA ASP A 122 -9.23 -10.12 -8.99
C ASP A 122 -7.74 -10.44 -8.84
N PHE A 123 -7.22 -11.45 -9.53
CA PHE A 123 -5.78 -11.79 -9.50
C PHE A 123 -4.84 -10.66 -9.95
N SER A 124 -5.35 -9.70 -10.73
CA SER A 124 -4.62 -8.49 -11.13
C SER A 124 -4.83 -7.29 -10.19
N GLY A 125 -5.80 -7.36 -9.27
CA GLY A 125 -6.22 -6.25 -8.41
C GLY A 125 -7.10 -5.21 -9.13
N LEU A 126 -7.47 -5.44 -10.38
CA LEU A 126 -8.22 -4.51 -11.23
C LEU A 126 -9.74 -4.65 -11.09
N LEU A 127 -10.23 -5.68 -10.39
CA LEU A 127 -11.66 -5.89 -10.14
C LEU A 127 -12.32 -4.65 -9.53
N VAL A 128 -11.57 -3.89 -8.73
CA VAL A 128 -12.05 -2.65 -8.12
C VAL A 128 -12.57 -1.61 -9.10
N PHE A 129 -12.00 -1.54 -10.29
CA PHE A 129 -12.43 -0.56 -11.30
C PHE A 129 -13.73 -0.94 -12.01
N THR A 130 -14.26 -2.12 -11.73
CA THR A 130 -15.56 -2.58 -12.25
C THR A 130 -16.73 -2.32 -11.31
N GLY A 131 -16.48 -1.78 -10.11
CA GLY A 131 -17.53 -1.46 -9.14
C GLY A 131 -18.15 -2.67 -8.44
N HIS A 132 -17.52 -3.85 -8.52
CA HIS A 132 -18.00 -5.03 -7.78
C HIS A 132 -18.02 -4.76 -6.26
N PRO A 133 -19.02 -5.29 -5.54
CA PRO A 133 -19.07 -5.29 -4.08
C PRO A 133 -17.82 -5.90 -3.46
N TRP A 134 -17.36 -5.36 -2.32
CA TRP A 134 -16.14 -5.80 -1.64
C TRP A 134 -16.20 -7.26 -1.15
N ALA A 135 -17.41 -7.77 -0.90
CA ALA A 135 -17.66 -9.16 -0.56
C ALA A 135 -17.29 -10.12 -1.70
N ASP A 136 -17.28 -9.65 -2.94
CA ASP A 136 -16.98 -10.45 -4.12
C ASP A 136 -15.47 -10.56 -4.39
N TYR A 137 -14.60 -10.08 -3.49
CA TYR A 137 -13.16 -10.12 -3.71
C TYR A 137 -12.61 -11.37 -3.02
N LEU A 138 -11.76 -12.13 -3.71
CA LEU A 138 -10.99 -13.23 -3.12
C LEU A 138 -10.10 -12.71 -2.00
N LEU A 139 -9.57 -11.50 -2.18
CA LEU A 139 -8.87 -10.78 -1.12
C LEU A 139 -9.34 -9.31 -1.13
N PRO A 140 -10.11 -8.87 -0.14
CA PRO A 140 -10.63 -7.50 -0.09
C PRO A 140 -9.53 -6.44 -0.22
N MET A 141 -8.34 -6.65 0.37
CA MET A 141 -7.20 -5.73 0.23
C MET A 141 -6.63 -5.59 -1.19
N GLY A 142 -7.11 -6.38 -2.15
CA GLY A 142 -6.76 -6.30 -3.57
C GLY A 142 -7.12 -4.96 -4.22
N TRP A 143 -8.13 -4.24 -3.72
CA TRP A 143 -8.48 -2.91 -4.24
C TRP A 143 -7.28 -1.94 -4.19
N PHE A 144 -6.50 -1.97 -3.10
CA PHE A 144 -5.35 -1.10 -2.92
C PHE A 144 -4.22 -1.47 -3.91
N VAL A 145 -4.09 -2.75 -4.26
CA VAL A 145 -3.15 -3.22 -5.28
C VAL A 145 -3.51 -2.62 -6.65
N GLY A 146 -4.80 -2.60 -7.01
CA GLY A 146 -5.26 -1.93 -8.22
C GLY A 146 -4.90 -0.44 -8.24
N VAL A 147 -5.21 0.27 -7.15
CA VAL A 147 -4.90 1.71 -7.00
C VAL A 147 -3.41 1.97 -7.15
N ILE A 148 -2.56 1.21 -6.44
CA ILE A 148 -1.13 1.50 -6.42
C ILE A 148 -0.46 1.19 -7.76
N VAL A 149 -0.92 0.16 -8.47
CA VAL A 149 -0.45 -0.15 -9.83
C VAL A 149 -0.84 0.98 -10.80
N ALA A 150 -2.06 1.51 -10.70
CA ALA A 150 -2.49 2.67 -11.48
C ALA A 150 -1.64 3.91 -11.14
N MET A 151 -1.36 4.18 -9.86
CA MET A 151 -0.46 5.27 -9.45
C MET A 151 0.96 5.11 -10.01
N TYR A 152 1.47 3.89 -10.07
CA TYR A 152 2.77 3.62 -10.69
C TYR A 152 2.76 3.89 -12.18
N ALA A 153 1.68 3.59 -12.89
CA ALA A 153 1.54 3.95 -14.31
C ALA A 153 1.53 5.47 -14.51
N LEU A 154 0.93 6.24 -13.58
CA LEU A 154 0.90 7.71 -13.62
C LEU A 154 2.23 8.37 -13.19
N PHE A 155 3.04 7.68 -12.38
CA PHE A 155 4.27 8.22 -11.79
C PHE A 155 5.23 8.88 -12.80
N PRO A 156 5.52 8.30 -13.99
CA PRO A 156 6.47 8.90 -14.93
C PRO A 156 6.03 10.31 -15.36
N ALA A 157 4.75 10.49 -15.65
CA ALA A 157 4.19 11.80 -16.00
C ALA A 157 4.27 12.77 -14.82
N ILE A 158 3.85 12.33 -13.63
CA ILE A 158 3.90 13.13 -12.40
C ILE A 158 5.34 13.59 -12.10
N SER A 159 6.31 12.69 -12.18
CA SER A 159 7.73 12.99 -11.93
C SER A 159 8.29 14.01 -12.92
N VAL A 160 7.95 13.89 -14.21
CA VAL A 160 8.37 14.86 -15.24
C VAL A 160 7.76 16.23 -14.99
N LEU A 161 6.46 16.30 -14.71
CA LEU A 161 5.76 17.55 -14.44
C LEU A 161 6.30 18.23 -13.17
N LEU A 162 6.51 17.47 -12.09
CA LEU A 162 7.07 17.97 -10.84
C LEU A 162 8.47 18.56 -11.00
N LYS A 163 9.31 18.01 -11.88
CA LYS A 163 10.65 18.56 -12.16
C LYS A 163 10.59 19.84 -12.97
N ARG A 164 9.65 19.95 -13.90
CA ARG A 164 9.46 21.15 -14.72
C ARG A 164 8.89 22.29 -13.88
N ASN A 165 7.78 22.06 -13.19
CA ASN A 165 7.06 23.07 -12.43
C ASN A 165 6.46 22.47 -11.15
N PRO A 166 7.25 22.32 -10.05
CA PRO A 166 6.81 21.58 -8.87
C PRO A 166 5.55 22.15 -8.22
N ARG A 167 5.48 23.49 -8.06
CA ARG A 167 4.36 24.17 -7.39
C ARG A 167 3.05 24.02 -8.17
N TRP A 168 3.07 24.35 -9.46
CA TRP A 168 1.89 24.27 -10.32
C TRP A 168 1.45 22.83 -10.56
N THR A 169 2.38 21.88 -10.63
CA THR A 169 2.03 20.47 -10.71
C THR A 169 1.28 20.02 -9.47
N LEU A 170 1.73 20.39 -8.25
CA LEU A 170 0.98 20.05 -7.03
C LEU A 170 -0.41 20.69 -7.00
N VAL A 171 -0.53 21.95 -7.39
CA VAL A 171 -1.85 22.63 -7.49
C VAL A 171 -2.75 21.89 -8.48
N GLY A 172 -2.23 21.53 -9.66
CA GLY A 172 -2.97 20.76 -10.66
C GLY A 172 -3.42 19.39 -10.13
N LEU A 173 -2.53 18.64 -9.45
CA LEU A 173 -2.87 17.36 -8.84
C LEU A 173 -3.92 17.50 -7.73
N ALA A 174 -3.85 18.58 -6.93
CA ALA A 174 -4.85 18.88 -5.90
C ALA A 174 -6.22 19.16 -6.53
N VAL A 175 -6.27 20.00 -7.57
CA VAL A 175 -7.50 20.30 -8.31
C VAL A 175 -8.09 19.03 -8.92
N VAL A 176 -7.27 18.22 -9.60
CA VAL A 176 -7.71 16.92 -10.16
C VAL A 176 -8.28 16.02 -9.07
N SER A 177 -7.61 15.91 -7.92
CA SER A 177 -8.08 15.11 -6.79
C SER A 177 -9.41 15.60 -6.23
N ILE A 178 -9.55 16.91 -5.99
CA ILE A 178 -10.76 17.53 -5.45
C ILE A 178 -11.93 17.37 -6.42
N VAL A 179 -11.74 17.71 -7.70
CA VAL A 179 -12.78 17.58 -8.73
C VAL A 179 -13.19 16.12 -8.88
N SER A 180 -12.23 15.20 -8.92
CA SER A 180 -12.53 13.76 -9.01
C SER A 180 -13.33 13.27 -7.82
N ARG A 181 -12.99 13.70 -6.60
CA ARG A 181 -13.76 13.34 -5.38
C ARG A 181 -15.19 13.84 -5.42
N VAL A 182 -15.39 15.09 -5.85
CA VAL A 182 -16.72 15.68 -5.97
C VAL A 182 -17.55 14.97 -7.03
N VAL A 183 -16.98 14.69 -8.20
CA VAL A 183 -17.68 13.98 -9.29
C VAL A 183 -17.98 12.54 -8.89
N VAL A 184 -16.97 11.79 -8.46
CA VAL A 184 -17.11 10.37 -8.08
C VAL A 184 -18.03 10.22 -6.86
N GLY A 185 -17.93 11.10 -5.86
CA GLY A 185 -18.80 11.07 -4.69
C GLY A 185 -20.28 11.32 -4.99
N ARG A 186 -20.58 12.01 -6.10
CA ARG A 186 -21.96 12.22 -6.58
C ARG A 186 -22.45 11.08 -7.48
N VAL A 187 -21.59 10.55 -8.34
CA VAL A 187 -21.96 9.52 -9.32
C VAL A 187 -21.98 8.11 -8.70
N LEU A 188 -21.09 7.85 -7.74
CA LEU A 188 -20.88 6.53 -7.11
C LEU A 188 -20.84 6.65 -5.56
N PRO A 189 -21.91 7.14 -4.90
CA PRO A 189 -21.92 7.40 -3.46
C PRO A 189 -21.73 6.13 -2.61
N ASP A 190 -22.35 5.02 -3.01
CA ASP A 190 -22.40 3.80 -2.18
C ASP A 190 -21.21 2.84 -2.40
N ALA A 191 -20.43 3.04 -3.45
CA ALA A 191 -19.33 2.13 -3.83
C ALA A 191 -17.98 2.44 -3.14
N ARG A 192 -17.95 3.41 -2.20
CA ARG A 192 -16.71 3.99 -1.64
C ARG A 192 -15.69 4.34 -2.72
N ALA A 193 -16.17 4.78 -3.89
CA ALA A 193 -15.35 4.96 -5.09
C ALA A 193 -14.24 6.01 -4.92
N ILE A 194 -14.42 6.95 -3.99
CA ILE A 194 -13.40 7.92 -3.61
C ILE A 194 -12.13 7.25 -3.05
N ASP A 195 -12.23 6.06 -2.45
CA ASP A 195 -11.10 5.35 -1.87
C ASP A 195 -10.21 4.72 -2.95
N TRP A 196 -10.81 4.17 -3.99
CA TRP A 196 -10.10 3.40 -5.01
C TRP A 196 -9.98 4.09 -6.37
N PHE A 197 -10.68 5.19 -6.62
CA PHE A 197 -10.52 5.89 -7.90
C PHE A 197 -9.17 6.61 -7.94
N PRO A 198 -8.26 6.28 -8.89
CA PRO A 198 -6.88 6.74 -8.86
C PRO A 198 -6.74 8.28 -8.83
N LEU A 199 -7.58 9.00 -9.59
CA LEU A 199 -7.51 10.46 -9.66
C LEU A 199 -7.91 11.13 -8.34
N CYS A 200 -8.78 10.52 -7.54
CA CYS A 200 -9.08 11.00 -6.19
C CYS A 200 -7.83 10.98 -5.30
N ARG A 201 -6.87 10.09 -5.56
CA ARG A 201 -5.70 9.82 -4.72
C ARG A 201 -4.37 10.33 -5.28
N VAL A 202 -4.40 10.97 -6.46
CA VAL A 202 -3.20 11.38 -7.20
C VAL A 202 -2.42 12.49 -6.48
N PHE A 203 -3.12 13.32 -5.70
CA PHE A 203 -2.49 14.41 -4.95
C PHE A 203 -1.61 13.88 -3.82
N GLU A 204 -2.11 12.95 -3.02
CA GLU A 204 -1.36 12.33 -1.92
C GLU A 204 -0.08 11.66 -2.44
N PHE A 205 -0.19 10.92 -3.55
CA PHE A 205 0.97 10.33 -4.21
C PHE A 205 1.95 11.39 -4.73
N GLY A 206 1.45 12.46 -5.34
CA GLY A 206 2.24 13.59 -5.85
C GLY A 206 2.99 14.37 -4.77
N ILE A 207 2.37 14.62 -3.61
CA ILE A 207 3.03 15.23 -2.44
C ILE A 207 4.23 14.39 -2.03
N GLY A 208 4.06 13.07 -1.97
CA GLY A 208 5.14 12.14 -1.66
C GLY A 208 6.34 12.31 -2.59
N ALA A 209 6.10 12.27 -3.90
CA ALA A 209 7.15 12.48 -4.89
C ALA A 209 7.81 13.87 -4.73
N TRP A 210 7.01 14.91 -4.51
CA TRP A 210 7.52 16.27 -4.30
C TRP A 210 8.35 16.41 -3.02
N ALA A 211 8.01 15.71 -1.94
CA ALA A 211 8.69 15.81 -0.65
C ALA A 211 10.18 15.43 -0.72
N VAL A 212 10.55 14.57 -1.68
CA VAL A 212 11.92 14.12 -1.89
C VAL A 212 12.58 14.75 -3.12
N LEU A 213 11.88 15.65 -3.81
CA LEU A 213 12.37 16.29 -5.01
C LEU A 213 13.46 17.32 -4.64
N GLY A 214 14.68 17.03 -5.07
CA GLY A 214 15.86 17.86 -4.85
C GLY A 214 16.62 17.54 -3.55
N ALA A 215 17.92 17.84 -3.55
CA ALA A 215 18.85 17.44 -2.48
C ALA A 215 18.52 18.08 -1.12
N SER A 216 18.05 19.33 -1.10
CA SER A 216 17.76 20.06 0.14
C SER A 216 16.60 19.45 0.93
N ARG A 217 15.52 19.02 0.27
CA ARG A 217 14.37 18.40 0.92
C ARG A 217 14.69 16.99 1.40
N LEU A 218 15.39 16.22 0.56
CA LEU A 218 15.89 14.91 0.96
C LEU A 218 16.80 14.98 2.19
N ARG A 219 17.67 16.00 2.27
CA ARG A 219 18.50 16.24 3.45
C ARG A 219 17.67 16.49 4.70
N ARG A 220 16.61 17.30 4.62
CA ARG A 220 15.69 17.53 5.76
C ARG A 220 15.04 16.22 6.23
N ILE A 221 14.53 15.42 5.31
CA ILE A 221 13.95 14.10 5.61
C ILE A 221 14.95 13.19 6.32
N ARG A 222 16.21 13.17 5.88
CA ARG A 222 17.27 12.38 6.52
C ARG A 222 17.60 12.91 7.93
N MET A 223 17.59 14.22 8.13
CA MET A 223 17.85 14.83 9.43
C MET A 223 16.78 14.50 10.48
N CYS A 224 15.50 14.38 10.10
CA CYS A 224 14.42 14.03 11.02
C CYS A 224 14.64 12.71 11.78
N CYS A 225 15.43 11.79 11.23
CA CYS A 225 15.73 10.49 11.84
C CYS A 225 17.23 10.24 11.98
N ALA A 226 18.07 11.28 11.95
CA ALA A 226 19.53 11.12 12.03
C ALA A 226 19.99 10.48 13.34
N GLY A 227 19.23 10.67 14.44
CA GLY A 227 19.49 10.01 15.72
C GLY A 227 19.09 8.53 15.78
N ILE A 228 18.33 8.02 14.81
CA ILE A 228 17.91 6.61 14.78
C ILE A 228 18.95 5.81 13.98
N THR A 229 19.88 5.19 14.69
CA THR A 229 20.99 4.42 14.10
C THR A 229 21.08 3.01 14.68
N GLY A 230 22.02 2.20 14.18
CA GLY A 230 22.36 0.91 14.75
C GLY A 230 21.18 -0.06 14.85
N GLY A 231 20.95 -0.61 16.05
CA GLY A 231 19.91 -1.60 16.32
C GLY A 231 18.49 -1.09 16.07
N ALA A 232 18.19 0.15 16.46
CA ALA A 232 16.87 0.74 16.29
C ALA A 232 16.51 0.89 14.80
N ALA A 233 17.44 1.36 13.98
CA ALA A 233 17.24 1.45 12.53
C ALA A 233 16.99 0.06 11.89
N ARG A 234 17.68 -0.99 12.37
CA ARG A 234 17.45 -2.38 11.92
C ARG A 234 16.09 -2.92 12.37
N ALA A 235 15.60 -2.56 13.56
CA ALA A 235 14.27 -2.95 14.02
C ALA A 235 13.17 -2.35 13.15
N TRP A 236 13.22 -1.03 12.88
CA TRP A 236 12.32 -0.37 11.94
C TRP A 236 12.42 -0.96 10.53
N SER A 237 13.62 -1.34 10.12
CA SER A 237 13.85 -2.03 8.86
C SER A 237 13.09 -3.33 8.76
N GLY A 238 13.22 -4.18 9.78
CA GLY A 238 12.53 -5.46 9.88
C GLY A 238 11.02 -5.30 9.86
N ALA A 239 10.50 -4.42 10.71
CA ALA A 239 9.06 -4.12 10.78
C ALA A 239 8.52 -3.59 9.44
N ALA A 240 9.24 -2.68 8.78
CA ALA A 240 8.83 -2.15 7.49
C ALA A 240 8.86 -3.18 6.36
N ASN A 241 9.67 -4.24 6.45
CA ASN A 241 9.64 -5.34 5.48
C ASN A 241 8.39 -6.23 5.66
N LEU A 242 7.86 -6.32 6.89
CA LEU A 242 6.62 -7.05 7.19
C LEU A 242 5.35 -6.26 6.86
N SER A 243 5.44 -4.94 6.76
CA SER A 243 4.26 -4.08 6.58
C SER A 243 3.34 -4.45 5.41
N PHE A 244 3.89 -4.78 4.22
CA PHE A 244 3.05 -5.16 3.08
C PHE A 244 2.42 -6.56 3.26
N PRO A 245 3.16 -7.60 3.67
CA PRO A 245 2.56 -8.87 4.09
C PRO A 245 1.48 -8.72 5.16
N VAL A 246 1.71 -7.92 6.22
CA VAL A 246 0.71 -7.63 7.26
C VAL A 246 -0.53 -6.97 6.65
N PHE A 247 -0.35 -5.95 5.81
CA PHE A 247 -1.45 -5.30 5.09
C PHE A 247 -2.27 -6.29 4.27
N ILE A 248 -1.65 -7.30 3.66
CA ILE A 248 -2.33 -8.29 2.85
C ILE A 248 -3.07 -9.33 3.68
N VAL A 249 -2.45 -9.89 4.72
CA VAL A 249 -2.99 -11.07 5.43
C VAL A 249 -3.86 -10.74 6.64
N HIS A 250 -3.86 -9.52 7.15
CA HIS A 250 -4.67 -9.18 8.32
C HIS A 250 -6.17 -9.38 8.08
N TYR A 251 -6.68 -9.05 6.88
CA TYR A 251 -8.11 -9.09 6.62
C TYR A 251 -8.68 -10.52 6.58
N PRO A 252 -8.09 -11.50 5.87
CA PRO A 252 -8.53 -12.90 5.95
C PRO A 252 -8.56 -13.49 7.37
N LEU A 253 -7.74 -12.97 8.27
CA LEU A 253 -7.67 -13.42 9.66
C LEU A 253 -8.66 -12.72 10.60
N LEU A 254 -9.34 -11.65 10.16
CA LEU A 254 -10.26 -10.90 11.03
C LEU A 254 -11.39 -11.79 11.54
N GLN A 255 -12.14 -12.43 10.64
CA GLN A 255 -13.28 -13.26 11.02
C GLN A 255 -12.92 -14.48 11.86
N PRO A 256 -11.88 -15.28 11.53
CA PRO A 256 -11.56 -16.48 12.31
C PRO A 256 -10.89 -16.22 13.66
N LEU A 257 -10.29 -15.03 13.88
CA LEU A 257 -9.55 -14.75 15.12
C LEU A 257 -10.18 -13.66 15.99
N LEU A 258 -11.02 -12.80 15.43
CA LEU A 258 -11.62 -11.66 16.13
C LEU A 258 -13.15 -11.75 16.11
N HIS A 259 -13.71 -12.35 17.16
CA HIS A 259 -15.15 -12.49 17.35
C HIS A 259 -15.69 -11.39 18.29
N PRO A 260 -16.68 -10.59 17.85
CA PRO A 260 -17.18 -9.45 18.63
C PRO A 260 -17.94 -9.84 19.91
N GLN A 261 -18.42 -11.08 19.99
CA GLN A 261 -19.36 -11.54 21.01
C GLN A 261 -18.71 -12.38 22.13
N ASP A 262 -17.40 -12.63 22.06
CA ASP A 262 -16.69 -13.43 23.05
C ASP A 262 -16.25 -12.62 24.27
N SER A 263 -16.39 -13.22 25.46
CA SER A 263 -16.13 -12.58 26.76
C SER A 263 -14.66 -12.17 27.00
N ASN A 264 -13.72 -12.68 26.20
CA ASN A 264 -12.28 -12.42 26.31
C ASN A 264 -11.72 -11.63 25.12
N THR A 265 -12.33 -10.48 24.80
CA THR A 265 -11.94 -9.65 23.64
C THR A 265 -10.43 -9.36 23.57
N MET A 266 -9.76 -9.13 24.71
CA MET A 266 -8.30 -8.90 24.74
C MET A 266 -7.51 -10.11 24.24
N PHE A 267 -7.93 -11.33 24.57
CA PHE A 267 -7.29 -12.56 24.10
C PHE A 267 -7.44 -12.72 22.59
N HIS A 268 -8.63 -12.46 22.05
CA HIS A 268 -8.89 -12.49 20.61
C HIS A 268 -8.09 -11.43 19.85
N VAL A 269 -7.99 -10.21 20.39
CA VAL A 269 -7.13 -9.15 19.81
C VAL A 269 -5.67 -9.57 19.80
N ALA A 270 -5.16 -10.10 20.92
CA ALA A 270 -3.78 -10.59 21.02
C ALA A 270 -3.52 -11.75 20.04
N GLY A 271 -4.44 -12.71 19.96
CA GLY A 271 -4.40 -13.83 19.02
C GLY A 271 -4.42 -13.37 17.57
N PHE A 272 -5.29 -12.42 17.23
CA PHE A 272 -5.37 -11.80 15.91
C PHE A 272 -4.06 -11.11 15.51
N LEU A 273 -3.48 -10.30 16.40
CA LEU A 273 -2.22 -9.59 16.14
C LEU A 273 -1.04 -10.57 16.00
N ALA A 274 -0.97 -11.58 16.86
CA ALA A 274 0.06 -12.63 16.81
C ALA A 274 -0.09 -13.46 15.52
N GLY A 275 -1.29 -13.94 15.21
CA GLY A 275 -1.59 -14.72 14.00
C GLY A 275 -1.28 -13.93 12.73
N THR A 276 -1.69 -12.67 12.67
CA THR A 276 -1.36 -11.77 11.55
C THR A 276 0.14 -11.62 11.38
N THR A 277 0.89 -11.42 12.47
CA THR A 277 2.33 -11.23 12.42
C THR A 277 3.06 -12.50 11.98
N VAL A 278 2.67 -13.67 12.51
CA VAL A 278 3.25 -14.97 12.14
C VAL A 278 2.97 -15.28 10.68
N LEU A 279 1.72 -15.14 10.23
CA LEU A 279 1.35 -15.43 8.84
C LEU A 279 2.02 -14.44 7.87
N ALA A 280 2.09 -13.16 8.22
CA ALA A 280 2.82 -12.16 7.44
C ALA A 280 4.31 -12.52 7.32
N TYR A 281 4.92 -13.07 8.37
CA TYR A 281 6.30 -13.54 8.32
C TYR A 281 6.46 -14.75 7.39
N VAL A 282 5.55 -15.72 7.44
CA VAL A 282 5.54 -16.88 6.52
C VAL A 282 5.43 -16.41 5.07
N VAL A 283 4.47 -15.53 4.77
CA VAL A 283 4.29 -14.94 3.44
C VAL A 283 5.55 -14.20 2.99
N LEU A 284 6.21 -13.44 3.87
CA LEU A 284 7.45 -12.75 3.56
C LEU A 284 8.60 -13.73 3.20
N GLN A 285 8.72 -14.86 3.90
CA GLN A 285 9.75 -15.86 3.55
C GLN A 285 9.44 -16.54 2.21
N ALA A 286 8.17 -16.88 1.97
CA ALA A 286 7.74 -17.43 0.70
C ALA A 286 8.00 -16.46 -0.47
N ASP A 287 7.65 -15.18 -0.32
CA ASP A 287 7.98 -14.14 -1.31
C ASP A 287 9.48 -14.10 -1.57
N ARG A 288 10.33 -14.07 -0.53
CA ARG A 288 11.80 -14.07 -0.69
C ARG A 288 12.29 -15.28 -1.50
N MET A 289 11.68 -16.45 -1.35
CA MET A 289 12.01 -17.65 -2.14
C MET A 289 11.59 -17.48 -3.61
N LEU A 290 10.39 -16.98 -3.88
CA LEU A 290 9.92 -16.69 -5.25
C LEU A 290 10.81 -15.64 -5.93
N GLN A 291 11.18 -14.58 -5.21
CA GLN A 291 12.02 -13.49 -5.73
C GLN A 291 13.41 -13.98 -6.18
N ARG A 292 13.95 -15.06 -5.61
CA ARG A 292 15.22 -15.66 -6.06
C ARG A 292 15.14 -16.20 -7.49
N HIS A 293 13.96 -16.62 -7.93
CA HIS A 293 13.69 -17.18 -9.26
C HIS A 293 13.23 -16.10 -10.24
N LEU A 294 12.49 -15.09 -9.77
CA LEU A 294 11.95 -14.01 -10.60
C LEU A 294 12.98 -12.93 -11.00
N ARG A 295 14.14 -12.86 -10.31
CA ARG A 295 15.21 -11.92 -10.69
C ARG A 295 16.03 -12.50 -11.85
N PRO A 296 16.03 -11.85 -13.04
CA PRO A 296 16.85 -12.31 -14.15
C PRO A 296 18.33 -12.33 -13.75
N ARG A 297 19.05 -13.39 -14.16
CA ARG A 297 20.49 -13.60 -13.89
C ARG A 297 21.38 -12.41 -14.28
N ALA A 298 20.93 -11.55 -15.20
CA ALA A 298 21.65 -10.37 -15.69
C ALA A 298 21.76 -9.19 -14.69
N ALA A 299 21.15 -9.28 -13.50
CA ALA A 299 21.28 -8.26 -12.44
C ALA A 299 22.28 -8.64 -11.33
N ARG A 300 23.17 -9.62 -11.58
CA ARG A 300 24.26 -10.05 -10.67
C ARG A 300 25.65 -9.54 -11.08
N VAL A 301 25.72 -8.43 -11.81
CA VAL A 301 26.97 -7.71 -12.12
C VAL A 301 26.88 -6.30 -11.58
#